data_AF-A0A5B0GNU0-F1
#
_entry.id   AF-A0A5B0GNU0-F1
#
_cell.length_a   1.000
_cell.length_b   1.000
_cell.length_c   1.000
_cell.angle_alpha   90.00
_cell.angle_beta   90.00
_cell.angle_gamma   90.00
#
_symmetry.space_group_name_H-M   'P 1'
#
loop_
_entity.id
_entity.type
_entity.pdbx_description
1 polymer ?
#
loop_
_entity_poly.entity_id
_entity_poly.type
_entity_poly.pdbx_seq_one_letter_code
_entity_poly.pdbx_strand_id
1 'polypeptide(L)'
;MTAFVAVNTRRHGLGSRVVRPAINLASDRDTYMKALFGTTAIRATKPYFRGMKANTSYAYDPALAKRLLARARMANGLSLTNRTLSTGSTLNPNPKVGAKLLQTDLTKVCIDARIKTLEWGVLLHGIR
;
A
#
# COMPACT_ATOMS: atom_id res chain seq x y z
N MET A 1 9.32 1.80 15.57
CA MET A 1 8.76 2.63 14.47
C MET A 1 8.08 1.71 13.45
N THR A 2 7.13 2.20 12.66
CA THR A 2 6.38 1.39 11.69
C THR A 2 6.18 2.18 10.40
N ALA A 3 6.43 1.54 9.25
CA ALA A 3 6.15 2.11 7.94
C ALA A 3 4.78 1.67 7.44
N PHE A 4 4.12 2.51 6.64
CA PHE A 4 2.84 2.19 6.02
C PHE A 4 2.64 2.98 4.73
N VAL A 5 1.76 2.46 3.87
CA VAL A 5 1.21 3.22 2.75
C VAL A 5 -0.08 3.87 3.23
N ALA A 6 -0.12 5.20 3.24
CA ALA A 6 -1.31 5.94 3.60
C ALA A 6 -2.31 5.95 2.44
N VAL A 7 -3.59 5.74 2.76
CA VAL A 7 -4.69 5.78 1.78
C VAL A 7 -5.57 6.99 2.07
N ASN A 8 -5.70 7.89 1.10
CA ASN A 8 -6.59 9.06 1.23
C ASN A 8 -8.04 8.63 1.01
N THR A 9 -8.80 8.50 2.11
CA THR A 9 -10.20 8.04 2.09
C THR A 9 -11.18 9.05 1.49
N ARG A 10 -10.76 10.29 1.22
CA ARG A 10 -11.57 11.31 0.53
C ARG A 10 -11.53 11.14 -0.99
N ARG A 11 -10.63 10.29 -1.52
CA ARG A 11 -10.56 9.98 -2.95
C ARG A 11 -11.58 8.92 -3.33
N HIS A 12 -12.11 9.03 -4.54
CA HIS A 12 -13.10 8.10 -5.11
C HIS A 12 -12.65 6.64 -4.95
N GLY A 13 -13.56 5.77 -4.52
CA GLY A 13 -13.30 4.35 -4.21
C GLY A 13 -12.56 4.10 -2.88
N LEU A 14 -11.59 4.93 -2.51
CA LEU A 14 -10.72 4.72 -1.35
C LEU A 14 -11.41 4.95 0.01
N GLY A 15 -12.54 5.65 0.02
CA GLY A 15 -13.43 5.78 1.18
C GLY A 15 -14.12 4.46 1.57
N SER A 16 -14.27 3.52 0.62
CA SER A 16 -14.96 2.25 0.86
C SER A 16 -14.20 1.37 1.86
N ARG A 17 -14.93 0.86 2.86
CA ARG A 17 -14.43 -0.13 3.83
C ARG A 17 -14.13 -1.48 3.18
N VAL A 18 -14.56 -1.72 1.94
CA VAL A 18 -14.30 -2.95 1.18
C VAL A 18 -13.06 -2.83 0.28
N VAL A 19 -12.86 -1.66 -0.33
CA VAL A 19 -11.73 -1.41 -1.25
C VAL A 19 -10.39 -1.42 -0.52
N ARG A 20 -10.30 -0.86 0.69
CA ARG A 20 -9.03 -0.83 1.45
C ARG A 20 -8.52 -2.21 1.87
N PRO A 21 -9.37 -3.13 2.36
CA PRO A 21 -9.02 -4.54 2.50
C PRO A 21 -8.58 -5.20 1.18
N ALA A 22 -9.26 -4.92 0.07
CA ALA A 22 -8.89 -5.48 -1.23
C ALA A 22 -7.48 -5.06 -1.66
N ILE A 23 -7.11 -3.78 -1.48
CA ILE A 23 -5.75 -3.28 -1.71
C ILE A 23 -4.73 -4.04 -0.84
N ASN A 24 -5.05 -4.30 0.43
CA ASN A 24 -4.18 -5.02 1.34
C ASN A 24 -3.99 -6.50 0.98
N LEU A 25 -5.01 -7.15 0.44
CA LEU A 25 -4.94 -8.53 -0.05
C LEU A 25 -4.17 -8.62 -1.37
N ALA A 26 -4.23 -7.57 -2.19
CA ALA A 26 -3.50 -7.51 -3.46
C ALA A 26 -2.00 -7.27 -3.30
N SER A 27 -1.53 -6.72 -2.18
CA SER A 27 -0.11 -6.45 -1.94
C SER A 27 0.66 -7.67 -1.43
N ASP A 28 1.67 -8.12 -2.18
CA ASP A 28 2.60 -9.16 -1.71
C ASP A 28 3.62 -8.55 -0.76
N ARG A 29 3.27 -8.58 0.53
CA ARG A 29 4.13 -8.03 1.58
C ARG A 29 5.40 -8.86 1.81
N ASP A 30 5.43 -10.16 1.52
CA ASP A 30 6.64 -10.96 1.74
C ASP A 30 7.70 -10.63 0.70
N THR A 31 7.30 -10.57 -0.58
CA THR A 31 8.18 -10.11 -1.66
C THR A 31 8.63 -8.67 -1.41
N TYR A 32 7.73 -7.79 -1.00
CA TYR A 32 8.06 -6.39 -0.66
C TYR A 32 9.09 -6.30 0.47
N MET A 33 8.88 -7.03 1.57
CA MET A 33 9.79 -7.02 2.73
C MET A 33 11.16 -7.58 2.36
N LYS A 34 11.21 -8.71 1.66
CA LYS A 34 12.47 -9.32 1.21
C LYS A 34 13.26 -8.38 0.30
N ALA A 35 12.59 -7.73 -0.66
CA ALA A 35 13.24 -6.85 -1.63
C ALA A 35 13.77 -5.55 -1.02
N LEU A 36 13.07 -4.96 -0.05
CA LEU A 36 13.46 -3.66 0.52
C LEU A 36 14.28 -3.74 1.80
N PHE A 37 14.05 -4.76 2.61
CA PHE A 37 14.61 -4.85 3.96
C PHE A 37 15.48 -6.08 4.19
N GLY A 38 15.37 -7.12 3.37
CA GLY A 38 16.06 -8.39 3.62
C GLY A 38 15.72 -8.93 5.01
N THR A 39 16.70 -9.01 5.89
CA THR A 39 16.55 -9.45 7.30
C THR A 39 16.47 -8.31 8.31
N THR A 40 16.53 -7.05 7.87
CA THR A 40 16.63 -5.87 8.76
C THR A 40 15.30 -5.41 9.35
N ALA A 41 14.18 -6.00 8.91
CA ALA A 41 12.85 -5.65 9.40
C ALA A 41 11.91 -6.86 9.42
N ILE A 42 10.84 -6.74 10.20
CA ILE A 42 9.76 -7.72 10.28
C ILE A 42 8.45 -7.14 9.76
N ARG A 43 7.56 -8.01 9.31
CA ARG A 43 6.20 -7.61 8.88
C ARG A 43 5.46 -6.93 10.03
N ALA A 44 4.84 -5.78 9.76
CA ALA A 44 3.97 -5.12 10.71
C ALA A 44 2.65 -5.91 10.89
N THR A 45 2.32 -6.25 12.14
CA THR A 45 1.09 -7.01 12.53
C THR A 45 0.12 -6.20 13.38
N LYS A 46 0.46 -4.93 13.66
CA LYS A 46 -0.39 -3.98 14.37
C LYS A 46 0.06 -2.55 14.10
N PRO A 47 -0.84 -1.56 14.25
CA PRO A 47 -0.43 -0.17 14.41
C PRO A 47 0.53 -0.02 15.61
N TYR A 48 1.43 0.97 15.54
CA TYR A 48 2.54 1.14 16.49
C TYR A 48 2.14 1.39 17.95
N PHE A 49 0.87 1.66 18.26
CA PHE A 49 0.43 2.02 19.62
C PHE A 49 0.49 0.86 20.62
N ARG A 50 1.05 1.15 21.80
CA ARG A 50 1.12 0.24 22.95
C ARG A 50 -0.29 -0.17 23.38
N GLY A 51 -0.52 -1.47 23.58
CA GLY A 51 -1.82 -2.02 23.99
C GLY A 51 -2.74 -2.46 22.84
N MET A 52 -2.43 -2.14 21.58
CA MET A 52 -3.19 -2.72 20.47
C MET A 52 -2.89 -4.21 20.31
N LYS A 53 -3.96 -5.00 20.26
CA LYS A 53 -3.87 -6.42 19.89
C LYS A 53 -3.38 -6.54 18.45
N ALA A 54 -2.56 -7.55 18.18
CA ALA A 54 -2.22 -7.92 16.82
C ALA A 54 -3.53 -8.17 16.06
N ASN A 55 -3.69 -7.53 14.91
CA ASN A 55 -4.77 -7.87 14.01
C ASN A 55 -4.28 -8.97 13.07
N THR A 56 -5.21 -9.78 12.59
CA THR A 56 -4.92 -10.75 11.53
C THR A 56 -4.39 -9.98 10.33
N SER A 57 -3.09 -10.13 10.06
CA SER A 57 -2.45 -9.56 8.87
C SER A 57 -3.19 -10.10 7.64
N TYR A 58 -3.53 -9.23 6.69
CA TYR A 58 -4.14 -9.70 5.44
C TYR A 58 -3.17 -10.65 4.73
N ALA A 59 -3.62 -11.86 4.39
CA ALA A 59 -2.88 -12.75 3.52
C ALA A 59 -2.78 -12.14 2.11
N TYR A 60 -1.74 -12.48 1.36
CA TYR A 60 -1.68 -12.13 -0.06
C TYR A 60 -2.67 -13.02 -0.83
N ASP A 61 -3.77 -12.43 -1.29
CA ASP A 61 -4.83 -13.10 -2.05
C ASP A 61 -5.42 -12.15 -3.11
N PRO A 62 -4.77 -12.05 -4.28
CA PRO A 62 -5.26 -11.23 -5.39
C PRO A 62 -6.63 -11.68 -5.92
N ALA A 63 -7.00 -12.96 -5.77
CA ALA A 63 -8.27 -13.48 -6.25
C ALA A 63 -9.43 -12.95 -5.39
N LEU A 64 -9.28 -13.02 -4.06
CA LEU A 64 -10.23 -12.41 -3.13
C LEU A 64 -10.26 -10.88 -3.29
N ALA A 65 -9.11 -10.23 -3.51
CA ALA A 65 -9.06 -8.80 -3.78
C ALA A 65 -9.94 -8.40 -4.98
N LYS A 66 -9.84 -9.12 -6.11
CA LYS A 66 -10.69 -8.90 -7.30
C LYS A 66 -12.18 -9.02 -6.96
N ARG A 67 -12.57 -10.08 -6.22
CA ARG A 67 -13.97 -10.29 -5.81
C ARG A 67 -14.49 -9.14 -4.95
N LEU A 68 -13.69 -8.64 -4.02
CA LEU A 68 -14.05 -7.50 -3.18
C LEU A 68 -14.18 -6.20 -3.98
N LEU A 69 -13.28 -5.94 -4.93
CA LEU A 69 -13.37 -4.79 -5.83
C LEU A 69 -14.63 -4.86 -6.71
N ALA A 70 -14.96 -6.03 -7.24
CA ALA A 70 -16.19 -6.23 -8.02
C ALA A 70 -17.45 -5.96 -7.17
N ARG A 71 -17.52 -6.49 -5.94
CA ARG A 71 -18.61 -6.23 -5.00
C ARG A 71 -18.75 -4.74 -4.64
N ALA A 72 -17.63 -4.01 -4.64
CA ALA A 72 -17.60 -2.57 -4.41
C ALA A 72 -17.89 -1.74 -5.68
N ARG A 73 -18.35 -2.37 -6.78
CA ARG A 73 -18.60 -1.73 -8.09
C ARG A 73 -17.35 -1.10 -8.71
N MET A 74 -16.18 -1.67 -8.40
CA MET A 74 -14.87 -1.26 -8.93
C MET A 74 -14.22 -2.40 -9.74
N ALA A 75 -15.03 -3.26 -10.37
CA ALA A 75 -14.55 -4.38 -11.19
C ALA A 75 -13.67 -3.91 -12.36
N ASN A 76 -13.98 -2.74 -12.93
CA ASN A 76 -13.21 -2.11 -14.00
C ASN A 76 -11.95 -1.40 -13.49
N GLY A 77 -11.65 -1.51 -12.20
CA GLY A 77 -10.44 -0.98 -11.61
C GLY A 77 -10.56 0.41 -10.99
N LEU A 78 -9.42 0.91 -10.54
CA LEU A 78 -9.23 2.26 -10.01
C LEU A 78 -7.97 2.86 -10.59
N SER A 79 -8.03 4.13 -11.01
CA SER A 79 -6.82 4.91 -11.33
C SER A 79 -6.43 5.74 -10.12
N LEU A 80 -5.24 5.48 -9.58
CA LEU A 80 -4.69 6.10 -8.38
C LEU A 80 -3.33 6.72 -8.65
N THR A 81 -2.89 7.60 -7.75
CA THR A 81 -1.52 8.09 -7.71
C THR A 81 -0.86 7.61 -6.45
N ASN A 82 0.21 6.83 -6.59
CA ASN A 82 1.12 6.47 -5.50
C ASN A 82 2.21 7.53 -5.40
N ARG A 83 2.17 8.35 -4.34
CA ARG A 83 3.21 9.35 -4.07
C ARG A 83 4.31 8.70 -3.24
N THR A 84 5.53 8.74 -3.75
CA THR A 84 6.71 8.19 -3.07
C THR A 84 7.83 9.21 -3.00
N LEU A 85 8.76 9.02 -2.08
CA LEU A 85 9.89 9.91 -1.89
C LEU A 85 10.98 9.67 -2.93
N SER A 86 11.74 10.71 -3.27
CA SER A 86 12.94 10.61 -4.11
C SER A 86 14.10 9.91 -3.40
N THR A 87 14.18 10.06 -2.07
CA THR A 87 15.27 9.56 -1.21
C THR A 87 14.79 8.51 -0.21
N GLY A 88 15.68 7.56 0.13
CA GLY A 88 15.41 6.50 1.09
C GLY A 88 15.47 6.96 2.55
N SER A 89 14.92 6.13 3.44
CA SER A 89 14.99 6.30 4.90
C SER A 89 15.04 4.94 5.59
N THR A 90 15.29 4.90 6.90
CA THR A 90 15.26 3.66 7.68
C THR A 90 13.92 2.91 7.58
N LEU A 91 12.82 3.62 7.40
CA LEU A 91 11.48 3.04 7.29
C LEU A 91 11.06 2.72 5.84
N ASN A 92 11.79 3.22 4.85
CA ASN A 92 11.59 2.92 3.44
C ASN A 92 12.93 3.07 2.70
N PRO A 93 13.78 2.03 2.70
CA PRO A 93 15.16 2.11 2.22
C PRO A 93 15.26 2.45 0.73
N ASN A 94 14.32 1.96 -0.08
CA ASN A 94 14.26 2.26 -1.51
C ASN A 94 12.81 2.52 -1.96
N PRO A 95 12.33 3.78 -1.84
CA PRO A 95 10.93 4.11 -2.10
C PRO A 95 10.50 3.90 -3.56
N LYS A 96 11.43 3.99 -4.52
CA LYS A 96 11.14 3.76 -5.95
C LYS A 96 10.88 2.28 -6.21
N VAL A 97 11.72 1.39 -5.67
CA VAL A 97 11.53 -0.07 -5.77
C VAL A 97 10.23 -0.48 -5.08
N GLY A 98 9.99 -0.01 -3.85
CA GLY A 98 8.76 -0.30 -3.13
C GLY A 98 7.51 0.16 -3.87
N ALA A 99 7.53 1.38 -4.41
CA ALA A 99 6.42 1.90 -5.21
C ALA A 99 6.16 1.07 -6.48
N LYS A 100 7.22 0.57 -7.14
CA LYS A 100 7.11 -0.27 -8.33
C LYS A 100 6.56 -1.66 -8.03
N LEU A 101 7.02 -2.29 -6.96
CA LEU A 101 6.48 -3.57 -6.50
C LEU A 101 4.99 -3.46 -6.19
N LEU A 102 4.61 -2.43 -5.42
CA LEU A 102 3.20 -2.17 -5.12
C LEU A 102 2.39 -1.89 -6.39
N GLN A 103 2.92 -1.12 -7.34
CA GLN A 103 2.26 -0.89 -8.63
C GLN A 103 2.02 -2.21 -9.37
N THR A 104 3.04 -3.06 -9.50
CA THR A 104 2.92 -4.37 -10.16
C THR A 104 1.83 -5.24 -9.53
N ASP A 105 1.77 -5.28 -8.21
CA ASP A 105 0.76 -6.03 -7.47
C ASP A 105 -0.66 -5.49 -7.68
N LEU A 106 -0.81 -4.17 -7.63
CA LEU A 106 -2.10 -3.51 -7.84
C LEU A 106 -2.62 -3.67 -9.28
N THR A 107 -1.74 -3.70 -10.28
CA THR A 107 -2.12 -3.98 -11.67
C THR A 107 -2.77 -5.36 -11.82
N LYS A 108 -2.33 -6.38 -11.05
CA LYS A 108 -2.91 -7.73 -11.09
C LYS A 108 -4.41 -7.73 -10.74
N VAL A 109 -4.89 -6.72 -10.01
CA VAL A 109 -6.29 -6.55 -9.58
C VAL A 109 -6.97 -5.35 -10.25
N CYS A 110 -6.47 -4.94 -11.42
CA CYS A 110 -7.00 -3.84 -12.23
C CYS A 110 -6.88 -2.45 -11.58
N ILE A 111 -6.00 -2.25 -10.59
CA ILE A 111 -5.74 -0.92 -10.03
C ILE A 111 -4.51 -0.33 -10.72
N ASP A 112 -4.71 0.72 -11.52
CA ASP A 112 -3.63 1.50 -12.12
C ASP A 112 -3.09 2.52 -11.12
N ALA A 113 -1.98 2.18 -10.45
CA ALA A 113 -1.32 3.05 -9.48
C ALA A 113 -0.13 3.79 -10.12
N ARG A 114 -0.37 5.00 -10.63
CA ARG A 114 0.69 5.84 -11.21
C ARG A 114 1.66 6.35 -10.15
N ILE A 115 2.95 6.10 -10.33
CA ILE A 115 3.99 6.51 -9.36
C ILE A 115 4.34 7.97 -9.61
N LYS A 116 4.24 8.80 -8.56
CA LYS A 116 4.74 10.17 -8.55
C LYS A 116 5.83 10.30 -7.49
N THR A 117 7.06 10.45 -7.94
CA THR A 117 8.20 10.71 -7.06
C THR A 117 8.21 12.19 -6.67
N LEU A 118 8.36 12.48 -5.39
CA LEU A 118 8.34 13.82 -4.83
C LEU A 118 9.55 14.04 -3.91
N GLU A 119 10.04 15.28 -3.90
CA GLU A 119 10.95 15.75 -2.85
C GLU A 119 10.25 15.82 -1.49
N TRP A 120 11.02 15.68 -0.41
CA TRP A 120 10.47 15.52 0.96
C TRP A 120 9.55 16.68 1.36
N GLY A 121 9.98 17.93 1.17
CA GLY A 121 9.16 19.11 1.48
C GLY A 121 7.86 19.14 0.70
N VAL A 122 7.90 18.78 -0.59
CA VAL A 122 6.72 18.75 -1.47
C VAL A 122 5.74 17.66 -1.04
N LEU A 123 6.23 16.49 -0.62
CA LEU A 123 5.38 15.43 -0.11
C LEU A 123 4.60 15.90 1.12
N LEU A 124 5.29 16.48 2.11
CA LEU A 124 4.67 16.91 3.37
C LEU A 124 3.60 17.98 3.16
N HIS A 125 3.86 19.01 2.36
CA HIS A 125 2.86 20.04 2.04
C HIS A 125 1.65 19.50 1.27
N GLY A 126 1.82 18.37 0.56
CA GLY A 126 0.80 17.77 -0.28
C GLY A 126 -0.14 16.79 0.43
N ILE A 127 0.09 16.49 1.71
CA ILE A 127 -0.78 15.60 2.52
C ILE A 127 -1.99 16.41 3.00
N ARG A 128 -3.18 16.07 2.52
CA ARG A 128 -4.48 16.70 2.85
C ARG A 128 -5.58 15.65 2.99
#